data_AF-A0A6I2H1X7-F1
#
_entry.id   AF-A0A6I2H1X7-F1
#
_cell.length_a   1.000
_cell.length_b   1.000
_cell.length_c   1.000
_cell.angle_alpha   90.00
_cell.angle_beta   90.00
_cell.angle_gamma   90.00
#
_symmetry.space_group_name_H-M   'P 1'
#
loop_
_entity.id
_entity.type
_entity.pdbx_description
1 polymer ?
#
loop_
_entity_poly.entity_id
_entity_poly.type
_entity_poly.pdbx_seq_one_letter_code
_entity_poly.pdbx_strand_id
1 'polypeptide(L)'
;MTSSSPTPRARQLGLLLDAALLLALALVCLRALGSLEAARDLTLWDEADYLRRGLALPQRGLPAPEWGPLHSLLYLALAQLTPDPVALHDLAYRLLVTLPTLGLFLCARRARIPRALALLGALLFLASGAPHVAPRPSLLALAVVLGGLWVALAPGRSLEGACAALGLSLLLACYARPELFLSFVLLSLLLLARLLVRARRGEARGPLVRLGLSYGALALALLAVLGNPAADRTGRRLYAFCQHYALGEVQRSHLDLEPWGQCDAVMQRSFGEVHSVREAARANPHAFWVHLRDNLQAYPGASLELMLRGASHASLLVPAPPSPARRAHALLLAGMALGLLALGVQALRRPGVLERMSGGHGVVPLALVLAAVLLPSALSSVLLHPREHYLVLQGVLLPLCVLGLAAAAAGMGREEPRGAGALAGALAVALIPAAPLLGPLVPSSQPVQRQVVAALRETAEGLSPQAGPLGVLEAQGGYDVYLGRGAVRVSPTQRLPGESFEAFLERRHVRLAVLEPQLVHAPQLAQDPDFRAFLAEPEDFGFHTRALPGTGRVLAVREAAGGGGAAERAALKRAQ
;
A
#
# COMPACT_ATOMS: atom_id res chain seq x y z
N MET A 1 4.28 23.17 -44.12
CA MET A 1 4.28 21.69 -43.98
C MET A 1 2.92 21.26 -43.42
N THR A 2 2.06 20.74 -44.27
CA THR A 2 0.73 20.24 -43.89
C THR A 2 0.89 18.87 -43.21
N SER A 3 0.69 18.83 -41.89
CA SER A 3 0.63 17.59 -41.12
C SER A 3 -0.58 16.78 -41.61
N SER A 4 -0.34 15.78 -42.44
CA SER A 4 -1.39 14.86 -42.87
C SER A 4 -1.93 14.13 -41.64
N SER A 5 -3.22 14.31 -41.34
CA SER A 5 -3.85 13.55 -40.27
C SER A 5 -3.73 12.05 -40.58
N PRO A 6 -3.34 11.20 -39.63
CA PRO A 6 -3.21 9.78 -39.88
C PRO A 6 -4.54 9.21 -40.37
N THR A 7 -4.46 8.33 -41.38
CA THR A 7 -5.64 7.73 -42.01
C THR A 7 -6.47 6.95 -40.98
N PRO A 8 -7.81 6.86 -41.15
CA PRO A 8 -8.68 6.11 -40.23
C PRO A 8 -8.19 4.68 -39.97
N ARG A 9 -7.67 3.99 -41.01
CA ARG A 9 -7.09 2.65 -40.91
C ARG A 9 -5.86 2.60 -39.98
N ALA A 10 -4.94 3.57 -40.09
CA ALA A 10 -3.76 3.63 -39.21
C ALA A 10 -4.14 3.85 -37.74
N ARG A 11 -5.19 4.64 -37.48
CA ARG A 11 -5.73 4.83 -36.11
C ARG A 11 -6.34 3.55 -35.57
N GLN A 12 -7.15 2.84 -36.35
CA GLN A 12 -7.76 1.56 -35.95
C GLN A 12 -6.70 0.50 -35.65
N LEU A 13 -5.70 0.34 -36.53
CA LEU A 13 -4.60 -0.59 -36.30
C LEU A 13 -3.82 -0.25 -35.02
N GLY A 14 -3.60 1.05 -34.77
CA GLY A 14 -2.93 1.51 -33.56
C GLY A 14 -3.70 1.17 -32.27
N LEU A 15 -5.02 1.24 -32.29
CA LEU A 15 -5.89 0.85 -31.17
C LEU A 15 -5.91 -0.66 -30.95
N LEU A 16 -5.99 -1.45 -32.02
CA LEU A 16 -5.92 -2.91 -31.95
C LEU A 16 -4.59 -3.37 -31.35
N LEU A 17 -3.48 -2.74 -31.76
CA LEU A 17 -2.17 -3.04 -31.19
C LEU A 17 -2.07 -2.65 -29.71
N ASP A 18 -2.58 -1.48 -29.31
CA ASP A 18 -2.60 -1.08 -27.90
C ASP A 18 -3.46 -2.05 -27.05
N ALA A 19 -4.58 -2.55 -27.59
CA ALA A 19 -5.42 -3.55 -26.95
C ALA A 19 -4.71 -4.92 -26.82
N ALA A 20 -4.01 -5.37 -27.87
CA ALA A 20 -3.24 -6.60 -27.85
C ALA A 20 -2.10 -6.55 -26.81
N LEU A 21 -1.39 -5.42 -26.74
CA LEU A 21 -0.34 -5.21 -25.73
C LEU A 21 -0.90 -5.18 -24.31
N LEU A 22 -2.06 -4.54 -24.12
CA LEU A 22 -2.74 -4.53 -22.82
C LEU A 22 -3.16 -5.93 -22.38
N LEU A 23 -3.72 -6.73 -23.30
CA LEU A 23 -4.07 -8.13 -23.05
C LEU A 23 -2.83 -8.96 -22.70
N ALA A 24 -1.76 -8.83 -23.47
CA ALA A 24 -0.50 -9.52 -23.18
C ALA A 24 0.04 -9.14 -21.79
N LEU A 25 0.00 -7.86 -21.42
CA LEU A 25 0.42 -7.39 -20.09
C LEU A 25 -0.46 -7.94 -18.97
N ALA A 26 -1.77 -8.07 -19.19
CA ALA A 26 -2.68 -8.71 -18.24
C ALA A 26 -2.35 -10.20 -18.06
N LEU A 27 -2.06 -10.92 -19.15
CA LEU A 27 -1.63 -12.32 -19.10
C LEU A 27 -0.27 -12.48 -18.38
N VAL A 28 0.66 -11.55 -18.60
CA VAL A 28 1.94 -11.49 -17.85
C VAL A 28 1.67 -11.32 -16.36
N CYS A 29 0.77 -10.40 -15.96
CA CYS A 29 0.41 -10.23 -14.55
C CYS A 29 -0.19 -11.50 -13.96
N LEU A 30 -1.17 -12.11 -14.63
CA LEU A 30 -1.81 -13.35 -14.19
C LEU A 30 -0.79 -14.49 -14.01
N ARG A 31 0.15 -14.63 -14.94
CA ARG A 31 1.17 -15.68 -14.89
C ARG A 31 2.25 -15.39 -13.84
N ALA A 32 2.70 -14.15 -13.71
CA ALA A 32 3.66 -13.74 -12.68
C ALA A 32 3.10 -13.91 -11.26
N LEU A 33 1.77 -13.85 -11.11
CA LEU A 33 1.06 -13.98 -9.83
C LEU A 33 0.42 -15.35 -9.61
N GLY A 34 0.61 -16.29 -10.55
CA GLY A 34 0.03 -17.63 -10.48
C GLY A 34 0.58 -18.47 -9.32
N SER A 35 1.84 -18.23 -8.94
CA SER A 35 2.50 -18.88 -7.80
C SER A 35 2.52 -18.02 -6.52
N LEU A 36 1.64 -17.01 -6.44
CA LEU A 36 1.62 -16.06 -5.31
C LEU A 36 1.56 -16.75 -3.95
N GLU A 37 0.73 -17.78 -3.82
CA GLU A 37 0.50 -18.51 -2.55
C GLU A 37 1.77 -19.22 -2.06
N ALA A 38 2.58 -19.75 -2.99
CA ALA A 38 3.85 -20.42 -2.68
C ALA A 38 4.98 -19.41 -2.44
N ALA A 39 4.93 -18.27 -3.13
CA ALA A 39 6.01 -17.28 -3.07
C ALA A 39 5.85 -16.26 -1.95
N ARG A 40 4.62 -16.04 -1.47
CA ARG A 40 4.31 -14.97 -0.53
C ARG A 40 3.34 -15.38 0.56
N ASP A 41 3.74 -15.00 1.77
CA ASP A 41 2.97 -15.24 2.98
C ASP A 41 1.82 -14.25 3.19
N LEU A 42 0.95 -14.57 4.16
CA LEU A 42 -0.12 -13.67 4.59
C LEU A 42 0.45 -12.43 5.25
N THR A 43 -0.17 -11.27 4.98
CA THR A 43 0.23 -10.01 5.60
C THR A 43 -0.62 -9.77 6.85
N LEU A 44 0.06 -9.63 7.99
CA LEU A 44 -0.54 -9.36 9.30
C LEU A 44 -0.72 -7.85 9.54
N TRP A 45 -1.07 -7.45 10.76
CA TRP A 45 -1.24 -6.05 11.18
C TRP A 45 -2.15 -5.24 10.25
N ASP A 46 -1.61 -4.19 9.62
CA ASP A 46 -2.35 -3.20 8.82
C ASP A 46 -3.25 -3.88 7.76
N GLU A 47 -2.72 -4.84 7.01
CA GLU A 47 -3.49 -5.47 5.93
C GLU A 47 -4.63 -6.32 6.50
N ALA A 48 -4.34 -7.12 7.52
CA ALA A 48 -5.35 -7.91 8.23
C ALA A 48 -6.42 -7.02 8.87
N ASP A 49 -6.04 -5.84 9.37
CA ASP A 49 -6.96 -4.85 9.92
C ASP A 49 -7.91 -4.28 8.85
N TYR A 50 -7.41 -3.96 7.66
CA TYR A 50 -8.28 -3.51 6.56
C TYR A 50 -9.23 -4.60 6.09
N LEU A 51 -8.75 -5.84 5.99
CA LEU A 51 -9.56 -7.02 5.67
C LEU A 51 -10.64 -7.22 6.73
N ARG A 52 -10.29 -7.18 8.02
CA ARG A 52 -11.22 -7.32 9.14
C ARG A 52 -12.31 -6.26 9.09
N ARG A 53 -11.91 -4.99 8.89
CA ARG A 53 -12.85 -3.87 8.75
C ARG A 53 -13.76 -4.07 7.54
N GLY A 54 -13.23 -4.48 6.40
CA GLY A 54 -13.99 -4.76 5.17
C GLY A 54 -15.07 -5.81 5.38
N LEU A 55 -14.72 -6.93 6.01
CA LEU A 55 -15.66 -8.01 6.34
C LEU A 55 -16.70 -7.61 7.40
N ALA A 56 -16.35 -6.68 8.31
CA ALA A 56 -17.23 -6.18 9.36
C ALA A 56 -18.01 -4.91 8.97
N LEU A 57 -17.81 -4.36 7.77
CA LEU A 57 -18.45 -3.11 7.32
C LEU A 57 -19.98 -3.15 7.43
N PRO A 58 -20.69 -4.22 7.02
CA PRO A 58 -22.15 -4.27 7.10
C PRO A 58 -22.68 -4.14 8.53
N GLN A 59 -21.94 -4.61 9.54
CA GLN A 59 -22.36 -4.57 10.94
C GLN A 59 -21.85 -3.34 11.70
N ARG A 60 -20.65 -2.84 11.36
CA ARG A 60 -19.96 -1.78 12.11
C ARG A 60 -19.96 -0.42 11.42
N GLY A 61 -20.41 -0.35 10.17
CA GLY A 61 -20.35 0.86 9.36
C GLY A 61 -18.93 1.21 8.91
N LEU A 62 -18.79 2.35 8.25
CA LEU A 62 -17.52 2.83 7.73
C LEU A 62 -16.53 3.16 8.86
N PRO A 63 -15.25 2.76 8.75
CA PRO A 63 -14.24 3.22 9.70
C PRO A 63 -14.00 4.73 9.54
N ALA A 64 -13.37 5.35 10.53
CA ALA A 64 -13.04 6.77 10.45
C ALA A 64 -12.19 7.08 9.19
N PRO A 65 -12.35 8.27 8.58
CA PRO A 65 -11.75 8.62 7.29
C PRO A 65 -10.24 8.39 7.23
N GLU A 66 -9.54 8.68 8.32
CA GLU A 66 -8.11 8.53 8.48
C GLU A 66 -7.68 7.05 8.44
N TRP A 67 -8.57 6.10 8.71
CA TRP A 67 -8.32 4.65 8.71
C TRP A 67 -8.49 3.98 7.34
N GLY A 68 -8.48 4.75 6.25
CA GLY A 68 -8.45 4.20 4.90
C GLY A 68 -9.72 3.43 4.48
N PRO A 69 -10.95 3.97 4.64
CA PRO A 69 -12.20 3.25 4.38
C PRO A 69 -12.32 2.71 2.94
N LEU A 70 -11.65 3.33 1.96
CA LEU A 70 -11.70 2.88 0.57
C LEU A 70 -11.10 1.47 0.39
N HIS A 71 -10.04 1.14 1.13
CA HIS A 71 -9.41 -0.18 1.06
C HIS A 71 -10.28 -1.26 1.74
N SER A 72 -10.97 -0.92 2.82
CA SER A 72 -11.96 -1.81 3.42
C SER A 72 -13.19 -2.02 2.53
N LEU A 73 -13.65 -0.97 1.82
CA LEU A 73 -14.72 -1.10 0.83
C LEU A 73 -14.34 -1.99 -0.34
N LEU A 74 -13.07 -1.96 -0.78
CA LEU A 74 -12.56 -2.90 -1.77
C LEU A 74 -12.68 -4.35 -1.27
N TYR A 75 -12.29 -4.63 -0.02
CA TYR A 75 -12.45 -5.96 0.55
C TYR A 75 -13.91 -6.40 0.64
N LEU A 76 -14.83 -5.51 1.04
CA LEU A 76 -16.26 -5.81 1.04
C LEU A 76 -16.78 -6.17 -0.36
N ALA A 77 -16.36 -5.42 -1.39
CA ALA A 77 -16.75 -5.70 -2.76
C ALA A 77 -16.19 -7.06 -3.24
N LEU A 78 -14.92 -7.35 -2.94
CA LEU A 78 -14.27 -8.60 -3.34
C LEU A 78 -14.78 -9.82 -2.54
N ALA A 79 -15.27 -9.63 -1.31
CA ALA A 79 -15.86 -10.68 -0.50
C ALA A 79 -17.11 -11.30 -1.15
N GLN A 80 -17.75 -10.58 -2.09
CA GLN A 80 -18.85 -11.12 -2.89
C GLN A 80 -18.39 -12.19 -3.90
N LEU A 81 -17.10 -12.19 -4.28
CA LEU A 81 -16.51 -13.15 -5.20
C LEU A 81 -15.86 -14.33 -4.47
N THR A 82 -15.28 -14.09 -3.30
CA THR A 82 -14.69 -15.13 -2.47
C THR A 82 -14.89 -14.82 -0.98
N PRO A 83 -15.66 -15.64 -0.25
CA PRO A 83 -15.91 -15.42 1.17
C PRO A 83 -14.75 -15.89 2.07
N ASP A 84 -13.84 -16.73 1.55
CA ASP A 84 -12.67 -17.20 2.30
C ASP A 84 -11.65 -16.05 2.49
N PRO A 85 -11.32 -15.65 3.73
CA PRO A 85 -10.45 -14.50 3.99
C PRO A 85 -9.03 -14.61 3.40
N VAL A 86 -8.49 -15.83 3.29
CA VAL A 86 -7.15 -16.09 2.72
C VAL A 86 -7.19 -15.88 1.20
N ALA A 87 -8.15 -16.51 0.52
CA ALA A 87 -8.36 -16.30 -0.91
C ALA A 87 -8.74 -14.85 -1.24
N LEU A 88 -9.49 -14.18 -0.36
CA LEU A 88 -9.84 -12.76 -0.48
C LEU A 88 -8.60 -11.85 -0.40
N HIS A 89 -7.71 -12.11 0.55
CA HIS A 89 -6.41 -11.42 0.63
C HIS A 89 -5.60 -11.59 -0.67
N ASP A 90 -5.53 -12.80 -1.20
CA ASP A 90 -4.77 -13.11 -2.42
C ASP A 90 -5.42 -12.53 -3.68
N LEU A 91 -6.75 -12.50 -3.76
CA LEU A 91 -7.49 -11.83 -4.83
C LEU A 91 -7.24 -10.32 -4.83
N ALA A 92 -7.33 -9.68 -3.66
CA ALA A 92 -7.04 -8.26 -3.49
C ALA A 92 -5.59 -7.95 -3.89
N TYR A 93 -4.63 -8.80 -3.50
CA TYR A 93 -3.25 -8.71 -3.95
C TYR A 93 -3.13 -8.68 -5.47
N ARG A 94 -3.71 -9.70 -6.12
CA ARG A 94 -3.61 -9.87 -7.58
C ARG A 94 -4.20 -8.67 -8.31
N LEU A 95 -5.34 -8.18 -7.84
CA LEU A 95 -5.99 -6.99 -8.39
C LEU A 95 -5.11 -5.74 -8.23
N LEU A 96 -4.54 -5.51 -7.05
CA LEU A 96 -3.76 -4.31 -6.73
C LEU A 96 -2.37 -4.28 -7.35
N VAL A 97 -1.85 -5.41 -7.82
CA VAL A 97 -0.68 -5.43 -8.72
C VAL A 97 -1.09 -5.20 -10.17
N THR A 98 -2.16 -5.86 -10.62
CA THR A 98 -2.59 -5.82 -12.02
C THR A 98 -3.10 -4.43 -12.42
N LEU A 99 -3.99 -3.82 -11.62
CA LEU A 99 -4.62 -2.55 -11.98
C LEU A 99 -3.61 -1.40 -12.15
N PRO A 100 -2.65 -1.15 -11.25
CA PRO A 100 -1.64 -0.11 -11.47
C PRO A 100 -0.73 -0.42 -12.66
N THR A 101 -0.37 -1.69 -12.88
CA THR A 101 0.46 -2.09 -14.03
C THR A 101 -0.21 -1.76 -15.36
N LEU A 102 -1.49 -2.13 -15.51
CA LEU A 102 -2.28 -1.80 -16.69
C LEU A 102 -2.54 -0.29 -16.79
N GLY A 103 -2.86 0.36 -15.67
CA GLY A 103 -3.10 1.80 -15.58
C GLY A 103 -1.88 2.61 -16.00
N LEU A 104 -0.68 2.17 -15.65
CA LEU A 104 0.58 2.79 -16.06
C LEU A 104 0.77 2.73 -17.57
N PHE A 105 0.57 1.56 -18.19
CA PHE A 105 0.62 1.43 -19.64
C PHE A 105 -0.41 2.35 -20.32
N LEU A 106 -1.67 2.33 -19.86
CA LEU A 106 -2.73 3.16 -20.42
C LEU A 106 -2.44 4.66 -20.30
N CYS A 107 -1.96 5.12 -19.15
CA CYS A 107 -1.56 6.51 -18.96
C CYS A 107 -0.38 6.89 -19.86
N ALA A 108 0.63 6.02 -19.98
CA ALA A 108 1.78 6.25 -20.85
C ALA A 108 1.36 6.39 -22.32
N ARG A 109 0.49 5.49 -22.79
CA ARG A 109 -0.09 5.56 -24.14
C ARG A 109 -0.92 6.82 -24.35
N ARG A 110 -1.70 7.23 -23.34
CA ARG A 110 -2.48 8.46 -23.37
C ARG A 110 -1.60 9.72 -23.42
N ALA A 111 -0.47 9.69 -22.74
CA ALA A 111 0.59 10.70 -22.78
C ALA A 111 1.44 10.65 -24.08
N ARG A 112 1.07 9.79 -25.05
CA ARG A 112 1.77 9.60 -26.34
C ARG A 112 3.21 9.12 -26.20
N ILE A 113 3.52 8.42 -25.11
CA ILE A 113 4.80 7.72 -24.93
C ILE A 113 4.80 6.51 -25.88
N PRO A 114 5.86 6.28 -26.69
CA PRO A 114 5.95 5.15 -27.60
C PRO A 114 5.64 3.80 -26.95
N ARG A 115 5.00 2.88 -27.69
CA ARG A 115 4.51 1.59 -27.17
C ARG A 115 5.56 0.79 -26.44
N ALA A 116 6.76 0.67 -27.03
CA ALA A 116 7.86 -0.06 -26.43
C ALA A 116 8.27 0.53 -25.07
N LEU A 117 8.34 1.86 -24.96
CA LEU A 117 8.67 2.53 -23.69
C LEU A 117 7.52 2.45 -22.67
N ALA A 118 6.27 2.54 -23.12
CA ALA A 118 5.10 2.37 -22.26
C ALA A 118 5.03 0.94 -21.68
N LEU A 119 5.27 -0.07 -22.53
CA LEU A 119 5.33 -1.47 -22.13
C LEU A 119 6.51 -1.72 -21.17
N LEU A 120 7.70 -1.23 -21.52
CA LEU A 120 8.89 -1.34 -20.68
C LEU A 120 8.67 -0.70 -19.30
N GLY A 121 8.08 0.49 -19.24
CA GLY A 121 7.75 1.15 -17.97
C GLY A 121 6.80 0.33 -17.10
N ALA A 122 5.77 -0.28 -17.70
CA ALA A 122 4.84 -1.15 -16.99
C ALA A 122 5.52 -2.43 -16.47
N LEU A 123 6.41 -3.04 -17.26
CA LEU A 123 7.16 -4.22 -16.87
C LEU A 123 8.20 -3.92 -15.79
N LEU A 124 8.87 -2.76 -15.86
CA LEU A 124 9.80 -2.32 -14.83
C LEU A 124 9.09 -2.08 -13.51
N PHE A 125 7.87 -1.53 -13.53
CA PHE A 125 7.03 -1.45 -12.34
C PHE A 125 6.74 -2.86 -11.80
N LEU A 126 6.22 -3.77 -12.64
CA LEU A 126 5.88 -5.13 -12.24
C LEU A 126 7.08 -5.90 -11.66
N ALA A 127 8.29 -5.67 -12.19
CA ALA A 127 9.53 -6.32 -11.75
C ALA A 127 10.20 -5.63 -10.54
N SER A 128 9.76 -4.42 -10.16
CA SER A 128 10.31 -3.67 -9.02
C SER A 128 9.76 -4.17 -7.68
N GLY A 129 10.21 -3.59 -6.56
CA GLY A 129 9.61 -3.85 -5.25
C GLY A 129 8.23 -3.18 -5.07
N ALA A 130 7.89 -2.16 -5.88
CA ALA A 130 6.70 -1.33 -5.69
C ALA A 130 5.35 -2.07 -5.68
N PRO A 131 5.05 -3.02 -6.60
CA PRO A 131 3.82 -3.80 -6.56
C PRO A 131 3.76 -4.77 -5.36
N HIS A 132 4.90 -5.01 -4.71
CA HIS A 132 5.04 -5.99 -3.65
C HIS A 132 5.09 -5.34 -2.26
N VAL A 133 4.86 -4.05 -2.15
CA VAL A 133 4.89 -3.35 -0.88
C VAL A 133 3.67 -3.67 -0.01
N ALA A 134 3.89 -3.78 1.30
CA ALA A 134 2.85 -3.82 2.31
C ALA A 134 2.94 -2.59 3.25
N PRO A 135 1.81 -2.08 3.75
CA PRO A 135 0.43 -2.48 3.42
C PRO A 135 0.00 -1.98 2.02
N ARG A 136 -1.06 -2.58 1.46
CA ARG A 136 -1.48 -2.33 0.05
C ARG A 136 -2.38 -1.13 -0.24
N PRO A 137 -2.89 -0.33 0.73
CA PRO A 137 -3.65 0.88 0.40
C PRO A 137 -2.93 1.85 -0.53
N SER A 138 -1.59 1.89 -0.51
CA SER A 138 -0.81 2.72 -1.44
C SER A 138 -0.96 2.29 -2.90
N LEU A 139 -1.12 0.99 -3.17
CA LEU A 139 -1.38 0.49 -4.53
C LEU A 139 -2.79 0.82 -4.98
N LEU A 140 -3.77 0.77 -4.05
CA LEU A 140 -5.13 1.21 -4.35
C LEU A 140 -5.17 2.71 -4.67
N ALA A 141 -4.51 3.53 -3.85
CA ALA A 141 -4.37 4.97 -4.09
C ALA A 141 -3.70 5.24 -5.45
N LEU A 142 -2.61 4.53 -5.77
CA LEU A 142 -1.95 4.62 -7.07
C LEU A 142 -2.90 4.28 -8.23
N ALA A 143 -3.67 3.19 -8.13
CA ALA A 143 -4.61 2.80 -9.17
C ALA A 143 -5.69 3.88 -9.42
N VAL A 144 -6.22 4.47 -8.34
CA VAL A 144 -7.20 5.57 -8.41
C VAL A 144 -6.60 6.82 -9.04
N VAL A 145 -5.36 7.19 -8.66
CA VAL A 145 -4.65 8.34 -9.23
C VAL A 145 -4.34 8.11 -10.71
N LEU A 146 -3.92 6.91 -11.11
CA LEU A 146 -3.72 6.56 -12.52
C LEU A 146 -5.03 6.64 -13.31
N GLY A 147 -6.16 6.20 -12.74
CA GLY A 147 -7.48 6.38 -13.34
C GLY A 147 -7.83 7.86 -13.59
N GLY A 148 -7.59 8.71 -12.59
CA GLY A 148 -7.77 10.16 -12.71
C GLY A 148 -6.86 10.80 -13.75
N LEU A 149 -5.60 10.38 -13.78
CA LEU A 149 -4.61 10.84 -14.74
C LEU A 149 -4.98 10.42 -16.17
N TRP A 150 -5.45 9.19 -16.38
CA TRP A 150 -5.90 8.72 -17.68
C TRP A 150 -7.06 9.56 -18.24
N VAL A 151 -8.02 9.94 -17.38
CA VAL A 151 -9.11 10.87 -17.72
C VAL A 151 -8.56 12.28 -18.00
N ALA A 152 -7.64 12.78 -17.17
CA ALA A 152 -7.04 14.11 -17.32
C ALA A 152 -6.21 14.25 -18.61
N LEU A 153 -5.60 13.16 -19.08
CA LEU A 153 -4.85 13.09 -20.32
C LEU A 153 -5.73 12.92 -21.58
N ALA A 154 -7.07 12.99 -21.47
CA ALA A 154 -7.94 12.83 -22.62
C ALA A 154 -7.80 13.96 -23.68
N PRO A 155 -7.81 13.64 -25.00
CA PRO A 155 -7.89 14.58 -26.10
C PRO A 155 -9.00 15.61 -25.90
N GLY A 156 -8.65 16.88 -26.10
CA GLY A 156 -9.59 18.00 -25.96
C GLY A 156 -9.96 18.36 -24.51
N ARG A 157 -9.39 17.69 -23.49
CA ARG A 157 -9.65 18.05 -22.10
C ARG A 157 -9.07 19.45 -21.80
N SER A 158 -9.89 20.31 -21.20
CA SER A 158 -9.42 21.59 -20.69
C SER A 158 -8.60 21.42 -19.41
N LEU A 159 -7.83 22.43 -19.05
CA LEU A 159 -7.08 22.45 -17.78
C LEU A 159 -8.02 22.27 -16.58
N GLU A 160 -9.16 22.95 -16.57
CA GLU A 160 -10.17 22.85 -15.52
C GLU A 160 -10.72 21.41 -15.45
N GLY A 161 -10.99 20.79 -16.59
CA GLY A 161 -11.43 19.41 -16.66
C GLY A 161 -10.38 18.40 -16.19
N ALA A 162 -9.09 18.68 -16.41
CA ALA A 162 -7.99 17.89 -15.90
C ALA A 162 -7.82 18.05 -14.38
N CYS A 163 -7.89 19.28 -13.86
CA CYS A 163 -7.86 19.55 -12.42
C CYS A 163 -9.04 18.89 -11.69
N ALA A 164 -10.25 18.95 -12.28
CA ALA A 164 -11.42 18.30 -11.70
C ALA A 164 -11.28 16.77 -11.65
N ALA A 165 -10.77 16.15 -12.71
CA ALA A 165 -10.54 14.71 -12.76
C ALA A 165 -9.48 14.26 -11.74
N LEU A 166 -8.32 14.91 -11.73
CA LEU A 166 -7.25 14.62 -10.77
C LEU A 166 -7.69 14.93 -9.33
N GLY A 167 -8.37 16.05 -9.11
CA GLY A 167 -8.87 16.45 -7.79
C GLY A 167 -9.84 15.43 -7.21
N LEU A 168 -10.83 14.97 -7.97
CA LEU A 168 -11.77 13.92 -7.52
C LEU A 168 -11.07 12.60 -7.25
N SER A 169 -10.12 12.19 -8.11
CA SER A 169 -9.32 11.00 -7.88
C SER A 169 -8.45 11.10 -6.63
N LEU A 170 -7.87 12.27 -6.34
CA LEU A 170 -7.09 12.49 -5.11
C LEU A 170 -7.97 12.50 -3.86
N LEU A 171 -9.19 13.05 -3.95
CA LEU A 171 -10.16 12.95 -2.87
C LEU A 171 -10.56 11.49 -2.61
N LEU A 172 -10.77 10.68 -3.64
CA LEU A 172 -11.00 9.25 -3.45
C LEU A 172 -9.77 8.55 -2.88
N ALA A 173 -8.59 8.78 -3.47
CA ALA A 173 -7.34 8.15 -3.04
C ALA A 173 -6.95 8.52 -1.61
N CYS A 174 -7.34 9.68 -1.10
CA CYS A 174 -7.04 10.04 0.29
C CYS A 174 -7.82 9.22 1.33
N TYR A 175 -8.92 8.56 0.94
CA TYR A 175 -9.58 7.53 1.75
C TYR A 175 -8.89 6.17 1.67
N ALA A 176 -7.77 6.05 0.97
CA ALA A 176 -6.81 4.95 1.16
C ALA A 176 -5.53 5.46 1.84
N ARG A 177 -5.10 6.69 1.51
CA ARG A 177 -3.86 7.34 1.98
C ARG A 177 -4.12 8.81 2.36
N PRO A 178 -4.44 9.13 3.62
CA PRO A 178 -4.89 10.46 4.06
C PRO A 178 -3.96 11.62 3.69
N GLU A 179 -2.67 11.38 3.53
CA GLU A 179 -1.68 12.39 3.10
C GLU A 179 -1.98 13.00 1.72
N LEU A 180 -2.73 12.29 0.85
CA LEU A 180 -3.14 12.80 -0.47
C LEU A 180 -4.25 13.86 -0.39
N PHE A 181 -4.82 14.09 0.80
CA PHE A 181 -5.83 15.13 0.98
C PHE A 181 -5.25 16.53 0.69
N LEU A 182 -3.98 16.79 1.04
CA LEU A 182 -3.33 18.05 0.71
C LEU A 182 -3.24 18.27 -0.81
N SER A 183 -2.90 17.22 -1.56
CA SER A 183 -2.88 17.25 -3.03
C SER A 183 -4.26 17.57 -3.62
N PHE A 184 -5.33 16.98 -3.06
CA PHE A 184 -6.70 17.33 -3.42
C PHE A 184 -7.00 18.82 -3.18
N VAL A 185 -6.68 19.35 -2.00
CA VAL A 185 -6.92 20.76 -1.67
C VAL A 185 -6.17 21.69 -2.64
N LEU A 186 -4.90 21.42 -2.92
CA LEU A 186 -4.10 22.24 -3.84
C LEU A 186 -4.71 22.28 -5.26
N LEU A 187 -5.14 21.15 -5.80
CA LEU A 187 -5.81 21.12 -7.11
C LEU A 187 -7.21 21.75 -7.09
N SER A 188 -7.95 21.62 -5.98
CA SER A 188 -9.25 22.26 -5.80
C SER A 188 -9.12 23.78 -5.82
N LEU A 189 -8.13 24.32 -5.10
CA LEU A 189 -7.83 25.75 -5.06
C LEU A 189 -7.39 26.27 -6.44
N LEU A 190 -6.55 25.51 -7.15
CA LEU A 190 -6.16 25.87 -8.52
C LEU A 190 -7.38 25.89 -9.45
N LEU A 191 -8.25 24.87 -9.39
CA LEU A 191 -9.48 24.81 -10.17
C LEU A 191 -10.39 26.00 -9.86
N LEU A 192 -10.61 26.31 -8.57
CA LEU A 192 -11.43 27.44 -8.15
C LEU A 192 -10.86 28.77 -8.65
N ALA A 193 -9.56 29.01 -8.45
CA ALA A 193 -8.90 30.22 -8.92
C ALA A 193 -9.04 30.39 -10.44
N ARG A 194 -8.89 29.30 -11.20
CA ARG A 194 -9.08 29.29 -12.65
C ARG A 194 -10.52 29.62 -13.05
N LEU A 195 -11.50 29.00 -12.42
CA LEU A 195 -12.92 29.28 -12.67
C LEU A 195 -13.28 30.74 -12.35
N LEU A 196 -12.78 31.28 -11.24
CA LEU A 196 -12.98 32.68 -10.84
C LEU A 196 -12.33 33.66 -11.83
N VAL A 197 -11.10 33.40 -12.28
CA VAL A 197 -10.42 34.24 -13.28
C VAL A 197 -11.21 34.26 -14.60
N ARG A 198 -11.71 33.11 -15.06
CA ARG A 198 -12.52 33.05 -16.29
C ARG A 198 -13.88 33.71 -16.11
N ALA A 199 -14.50 33.59 -14.93
CA ALA A 199 -15.74 34.30 -14.62
C ALA A 199 -15.56 35.81 -14.65
N ARG A 200 -14.49 36.34 -14.03
CA ARG A 200 -14.15 37.77 -14.06
C ARG A 200 -13.87 38.31 -15.45
N ARG A 201 -13.39 37.47 -16.37
CA ARG A 201 -13.17 37.83 -17.78
C ARG A 201 -14.41 37.71 -18.66
N GLY A 202 -15.57 37.37 -18.09
CA GLY A 202 -16.79 37.11 -18.88
C GLY A 202 -16.72 35.82 -19.70
N GLU A 203 -15.74 34.96 -19.46
CA GLU A 203 -15.55 33.68 -20.18
C GLU A 203 -16.24 32.50 -19.49
N ALA A 204 -16.86 32.69 -18.32
CA ALA A 204 -17.59 31.64 -17.61
C ALA A 204 -18.89 31.28 -18.35
N ARG A 205 -18.75 30.43 -19.36
CA ARG A 205 -19.88 29.84 -20.09
C ARG A 205 -20.54 28.74 -19.26
N GLY A 206 -21.79 28.41 -19.59
CA GLY A 206 -22.56 27.33 -18.95
C GLY A 206 -21.80 26.02 -18.69
N PRO A 207 -20.97 25.50 -19.61
CA PRO A 207 -20.17 24.29 -19.35
C PRO A 207 -19.19 24.39 -18.18
N LEU A 208 -18.55 25.55 -17.96
CA LEU A 208 -17.60 25.75 -16.87
C LEU A 208 -18.31 25.84 -15.52
N VAL A 209 -19.46 26.51 -15.48
CA VAL A 209 -20.32 26.56 -14.28
C VAL A 209 -20.81 25.16 -13.92
N ARG A 210 -21.31 24.39 -14.90
CA ARG A 210 -21.72 23.00 -14.69
C ARG A 210 -20.58 22.11 -14.20
N LEU A 211 -19.36 22.30 -14.72
CA LEU A 211 -18.18 21.58 -14.25
C LEU A 211 -17.87 21.91 -12.78
N GLY A 212 -17.86 23.20 -12.43
CA GLY A 212 -17.59 23.64 -11.06
C GLY A 212 -18.63 23.13 -10.07
N LEU A 213 -19.92 23.23 -10.42
CA LEU A 213 -21.03 22.75 -9.60
C LEU A 213 -21.02 21.22 -9.44
N SER A 214 -20.81 20.47 -10.52
CA SER A 214 -20.78 18.99 -10.44
C SER A 214 -19.57 18.50 -9.65
N TYR A 215 -18.40 19.12 -9.86
CA TYR A 215 -17.20 18.85 -9.07
C TYR A 215 -17.42 19.13 -7.58
N GLY A 216 -17.94 20.32 -7.25
CA GLY A 216 -18.21 20.71 -5.87
C GLY A 216 -19.24 19.80 -5.20
N ALA A 217 -20.36 19.52 -5.87
CA ALA A 217 -21.39 18.62 -5.37
C ALA A 217 -20.87 17.21 -5.10
N LEU A 218 -20.09 16.64 -6.03
CA LEU A 218 -19.52 15.30 -5.84
C LEU A 218 -18.46 15.28 -4.73
N ALA A 219 -17.60 16.29 -4.66
CA ALA A 219 -16.60 16.39 -3.59
C ALA A 219 -17.27 16.51 -2.21
N LEU A 220 -18.30 17.34 -2.09
CA LEU A 220 -19.08 17.48 -0.85
C LEU A 220 -19.83 16.20 -0.50
N ALA A 221 -20.42 15.50 -1.47
CA ALA A 221 -21.07 14.22 -1.24
C ALA A 221 -20.08 13.16 -0.71
N LEU A 222 -18.88 13.08 -1.30
CA LEU A 222 -17.84 12.17 -0.81
C LEU A 222 -17.39 12.53 0.61
N LEU A 223 -17.16 13.80 0.91
CA LEU A 223 -16.82 14.26 2.26
C LEU A 223 -17.94 14.04 3.28
N ALA A 224 -19.20 14.13 2.86
CA ALA A 224 -20.36 13.89 3.72
C ALA A 224 -20.51 12.39 4.04
N VAL A 225 -20.34 11.51 3.05
CA VAL A 225 -20.52 10.06 3.20
C VAL A 225 -19.33 9.39 3.88
N LEU A 226 -18.11 9.72 3.45
CA LEU A 226 -16.88 9.08 3.93
C LEU A 226 -16.19 9.86 5.06
N GLY A 227 -16.70 11.06 5.39
CA GLY A 227 -16.17 11.96 6.41
C GLY A 227 -14.94 12.77 5.95
N ASN A 228 -14.42 13.65 6.81
CA ASN A 228 -13.29 14.52 6.45
C ASN A 228 -11.93 13.87 6.82
N PRO A 229 -11.08 13.51 5.84
CA PRO A 229 -9.73 12.95 6.08
C PRO A 229 -8.80 13.91 6.81
N ALA A 230 -9.13 15.21 6.84
CA ALA A 230 -8.37 16.23 7.54
C ALA A 230 -8.52 16.18 9.07
N ALA A 231 -9.61 15.61 9.58
CA ALA A 231 -10.09 15.83 10.95
C ALA A 231 -9.29 15.10 12.05
N ASP A 232 -8.43 14.13 11.69
CA ASP A 232 -7.57 13.33 12.60
C ASP A 232 -8.23 12.98 13.96
N ARG A 233 -9.42 12.37 13.89
CA ARG A 233 -10.28 12.12 15.06
C ARG A 233 -9.69 11.07 16.00
N THR A 234 -8.87 10.16 15.49
CA THR A 234 -8.26 9.09 16.28
C THR A 234 -6.79 9.33 16.63
N GLY A 235 -6.23 10.51 16.33
CA GLY A 235 -4.79 10.78 16.51
C GLY A 235 -3.87 9.93 15.65
N ARG A 236 -4.38 9.39 14.52
CA ARG A 236 -3.64 8.47 13.65
C ARG A 236 -2.37 9.13 13.10
N ARG A 237 -2.40 10.44 12.83
CA ARG A 237 -1.22 11.16 12.30
C ARG A 237 -0.11 11.27 13.32
N LEU A 238 -0.44 11.60 14.56
CA LEU A 238 0.54 11.62 15.64
C LEU A 238 1.09 10.21 15.88
N TYR A 239 0.23 9.18 15.86
CA TYR A 239 0.68 7.80 16.01
C TYR A 239 1.64 7.36 14.90
N ALA A 240 1.35 7.70 13.63
CA ALA A 240 2.26 7.44 12.52
C ALA A 240 3.60 8.17 12.70
N PHE A 241 3.57 9.44 13.11
CA PHE A 241 4.78 10.19 13.43
C PHE A 241 5.57 9.54 14.59
N CYS A 242 4.89 9.13 15.66
CA CYS A 242 5.45 8.47 16.84
C CYS A 242 6.25 7.23 16.46
N GLN A 243 5.64 6.29 15.73
CA GLN A 243 6.30 5.05 15.30
C GLN A 243 7.53 5.32 14.41
N HIS A 244 7.42 6.29 13.50
CA HIS A 244 8.48 6.60 12.56
C HIS A 244 9.64 7.40 13.18
N TYR A 245 9.33 8.31 14.09
CA TYR A 245 10.33 8.99 14.90
C TYR A 245 11.07 8.00 15.80
N ALA A 246 10.32 7.12 16.49
CA ALA A 246 10.88 6.10 17.36
C ALA A 246 11.83 5.15 16.61
N LEU A 247 11.48 4.74 15.40
CA LEU A 247 12.35 3.92 14.55
C LEU A 247 13.72 4.58 14.33
N GLY A 248 13.74 5.85 13.94
CA GLY A 248 14.98 6.59 13.72
C GLY A 248 15.78 6.79 15.02
N GLU A 249 15.10 7.15 16.11
CA GLU A 249 15.76 7.42 17.40
C GLU A 249 16.35 6.16 18.04
N VAL A 250 15.61 5.04 18.01
CA VAL A 250 16.10 3.74 18.49
C VAL A 250 17.37 3.34 17.74
N GLN A 251 17.39 3.52 16.41
CA GLN A 251 18.56 3.22 15.59
C GLN A 251 19.75 4.16 15.88
N ARG A 252 19.51 5.46 16.02
CA ARG A 252 20.56 6.46 16.28
C ARG A 252 21.17 6.35 17.66
N SER A 253 20.35 6.09 18.68
CA SER A 253 20.76 6.10 20.08
C SER A 253 20.94 4.70 20.65
N HIS A 254 20.79 3.64 19.84
CA HIS A 254 20.90 2.24 20.25
C HIS A 254 20.03 1.92 21.48
N LEU A 255 18.77 2.38 21.46
CA LEU A 255 17.84 2.15 22.55
C LEU A 255 17.34 0.70 22.54
N ASP A 256 17.24 0.07 23.70
CA ASP A 256 16.61 -1.24 23.85
C ASP A 256 15.08 -1.10 23.96
N LEU A 257 14.47 -0.52 22.92
CA LEU A 257 13.04 -0.28 22.82
C LEU A 257 12.53 -0.74 21.46
N GLU A 258 11.32 -1.30 21.45
CA GLU A 258 10.65 -1.71 20.22
C GLU A 258 9.88 -0.50 19.62
N PRO A 259 10.29 0.02 18.45
CA PRO A 259 9.81 1.32 17.95
C PRO A 259 8.34 1.35 17.53
N TRP A 260 7.68 0.21 17.30
CA TRP A 260 6.29 0.16 16.85
C TRP A 260 5.27 0.17 18.00
N GLY A 261 5.53 -0.61 19.04
CA GLY A 261 4.68 -0.81 20.21
C GLY A 261 5.06 0.02 21.42
N GLN A 262 6.28 0.58 21.46
CA GLN A 262 6.77 1.43 22.56
C GLN A 262 7.14 2.84 22.08
N CYS A 263 6.57 3.29 20.96
CA CYS A 263 6.87 4.59 20.38
C CYS A 263 6.57 5.75 21.35
N ASP A 264 5.55 5.62 22.20
CA ASP A 264 5.16 6.64 23.17
C ASP A 264 6.26 6.91 24.21
N ALA A 265 6.98 5.87 24.64
CA ALA A 265 8.12 6.03 25.56
C ALA A 265 9.26 6.83 24.91
N VAL A 266 9.51 6.61 23.62
CA VAL A 266 10.52 7.35 22.85
C VAL A 266 10.06 8.80 22.63
N MET A 267 8.78 9.01 22.30
CA MET A 267 8.19 10.35 22.17
C MET A 267 8.28 11.14 23.48
N GLN A 268 7.90 10.53 24.61
CA GLN A 268 7.94 11.18 25.92
C GLN A 268 9.38 11.61 26.27
N ARG A 269 10.38 10.77 25.97
CA ARG A 269 11.79 11.09 26.20
C ARG A 269 12.27 12.29 25.38
N SER A 270 11.84 12.42 24.13
CA SER A 270 12.36 13.46 23.22
C SER A 270 11.52 14.74 23.22
N PHE A 271 10.20 14.64 23.39
CA PHE A 271 9.25 15.73 23.21
C PHE A 271 8.39 16.02 24.44
N GLY A 272 8.39 15.15 25.46
CA GLY A 272 7.43 15.21 26.57
C GLY A 272 6.01 14.86 26.12
N GLU A 273 5.02 15.35 26.87
CA GLU A 273 3.60 15.15 26.55
C GLU A 273 3.19 16.05 25.37
N VAL A 274 2.89 15.43 24.22
CA VAL A 274 2.46 16.13 23.01
C VAL A 274 1.26 15.43 22.38
N HIS A 275 0.33 16.20 21.83
CA HIS A 275 -0.91 15.71 21.22
C HIS A 275 -1.00 15.98 19.72
N SER A 276 0.04 16.60 19.14
CA SER A 276 0.13 16.79 17.68
C SER A 276 1.57 16.85 17.19
N VAL A 277 1.77 16.57 15.89
CA VAL A 277 3.08 16.71 15.23
C VAL A 277 3.60 18.15 15.33
N ARG A 278 2.70 19.13 15.32
CA ARG A 278 3.03 20.55 15.50
C ARG A 278 3.56 20.84 16.91
N GLU A 279 2.96 20.24 17.94
CA GLU A 279 3.44 20.35 19.31
C GLU A 279 4.80 19.69 19.49
N ALA A 280 5.02 18.50 18.93
CA ALA A 280 6.33 17.85 18.92
C ALA A 280 7.42 18.76 18.32
N ALA A 281 7.14 19.38 17.17
CA ALA A 281 8.06 20.32 16.53
C ALA A 281 8.36 21.57 17.39
N ARG A 282 7.45 21.99 18.26
CA ARG A 282 7.63 23.14 19.17
C ARG A 282 8.32 22.76 20.46
N ALA A 283 8.00 21.59 21.01
CA ALA A 283 8.54 21.11 22.28
C ALA A 283 10.04 20.80 22.17
N ASN A 284 10.47 20.19 21.05
CA ASN A 284 11.88 19.96 20.78
C ASN A 284 12.20 20.14 19.29
N PRO A 285 12.41 21.39 18.82
CA PRO A 285 12.66 21.67 17.41
C PRO A 285 13.95 21.04 16.89
N HIS A 286 14.95 20.84 17.77
CA HIS A 286 16.21 20.19 17.39
C HIS A 286 15.99 18.71 17.03
N ALA A 287 15.37 17.93 17.93
CA ALA A 287 15.08 16.52 17.67
C ALA A 287 14.18 16.34 16.45
N PHE A 288 13.18 17.21 16.29
CA PHE A 288 12.31 17.23 15.11
C PHE A 288 13.11 17.49 13.82
N TRP A 289 14.05 18.45 13.82
CA TRP A 289 14.87 18.73 12.64
C TRP A 289 15.85 17.61 12.30
N VAL A 290 16.46 16.98 13.31
CA VAL A 290 17.31 15.81 13.11
C VAL A 290 16.52 14.71 12.40
N HIS A 291 15.30 14.42 12.85
CA HIS A 291 14.41 13.47 12.19
C HIS A 291 14.14 13.81 10.72
N LEU A 292 13.78 15.06 10.41
CA LEU A 292 13.53 15.49 9.03
C LEU A 292 14.78 15.40 8.15
N ARG A 293 15.94 15.81 8.67
CA ARG A 293 17.22 15.75 7.94
C ARG A 293 17.58 14.31 7.61
N ASP A 294 17.49 13.42 8.58
CA ASP A 294 17.85 12.01 8.39
C ASP A 294 16.91 11.34 7.37
N ASN A 295 15.62 11.64 7.43
CA ASN A 295 14.65 11.18 6.44
C ASN A 295 14.94 11.74 5.04
N LEU A 296 15.30 13.03 4.92
CA LEU A 296 15.66 13.65 3.65
C LEU A 296 16.92 13.00 3.04
N GLN A 297 17.92 12.67 3.86
CA GLN A 297 19.12 11.97 3.44
C GLN A 297 18.85 10.52 3.03
N ALA A 298 17.95 9.83 3.73
CA ALA A 298 17.56 8.45 3.41
C ALA A 298 16.64 8.35 2.17
N TYR A 299 15.90 9.41 1.85
CA TYR A 299 14.86 9.40 0.80
C TYR A 299 15.35 8.91 -0.58
N PRO A 300 16.47 9.38 -1.14
CA PRO A 300 16.95 8.89 -2.44
C PRO A 300 17.34 7.41 -2.40
N GLY A 301 17.98 6.97 -1.32
CA GLY A 301 18.38 5.58 -1.10
C GLY A 301 17.17 4.65 -1.04
N ALA A 302 16.18 5.00 -0.22
CA ALA A 302 14.94 4.23 -0.09
C ALA A 302 14.12 4.20 -1.40
N SER A 303 14.11 5.31 -2.15
CA SER A 303 13.42 5.38 -3.46
C SER A 303 14.09 4.47 -4.49
N LEU A 304 15.43 4.51 -4.54
CA LEU A 304 16.20 3.65 -5.42
C LEU A 304 16.05 2.18 -5.01
N GLU A 305 16.08 1.91 -3.72
CA GLU A 305 15.87 0.56 -3.19
C GLU A 305 14.51 0.02 -3.60
N LEU A 306 13.42 0.78 -3.45
CA LEU A 306 12.09 0.37 -3.90
C LEU A 306 12.07 -0.08 -5.36
N MET A 307 12.80 0.63 -6.22
CA MET A 307 12.92 0.28 -7.64
C MET A 307 13.83 -0.93 -7.86
N LEU A 308 14.92 -1.08 -7.10
CA LEU A 308 15.95 -2.11 -7.29
C LEU A 308 15.71 -3.42 -6.54
N ARG A 309 14.90 -3.45 -5.47
CA ARG A 309 14.74 -4.59 -4.56
C ARG A 309 14.18 -5.83 -5.25
N GLY A 310 13.58 -5.65 -6.43
CA GLY A 310 12.87 -6.71 -7.14
C GLY A 310 11.76 -7.29 -6.28
N ALA A 311 11.26 -8.46 -6.66
CA ALA A 311 10.19 -9.12 -5.94
C ALA A 311 10.67 -10.02 -4.77
N SER A 312 11.99 -10.02 -4.47
CA SER A 312 12.57 -10.80 -3.36
C SER A 312 12.68 -9.95 -2.08
N HIS A 313 11.86 -10.29 -1.07
CA HIS A 313 11.81 -9.64 0.25
C HIS A 313 12.96 -10.04 1.20
N ALA A 314 14.00 -10.73 0.72
CA ALA A 314 15.12 -11.13 1.56
C ALA A 314 15.73 -9.88 2.24
N SER A 315 15.62 -9.85 3.57
CA SER A 315 15.88 -8.71 4.43
C SER A 315 17.27 -8.11 4.17
N LEU A 316 17.31 -6.77 4.02
CA LEU A 316 18.52 -5.95 3.87
C LEU A 316 19.60 -6.16 4.96
N LEU A 317 19.25 -6.81 6.06
CA LEU A 317 20.14 -7.04 7.19
C LEU A 317 21.27 -8.02 6.84
N VAL A 318 21.15 -8.77 5.74
CA VAL A 318 22.25 -9.58 5.21
C VAL A 318 22.64 -9.02 3.84
N PRO A 319 23.84 -8.42 3.68
CA PRO A 319 24.36 -8.03 2.38
C PRO A 319 24.64 -9.28 1.54
N ALA A 320 23.59 -9.82 0.92
CA ALA A 320 23.72 -10.86 -0.08
C ALA A 320 24.26 -10.24 -1.37
N PRO A 321 25.20 -10.90 -2.09
CA PRO A 321 25.64 -10.44 -3.39
C PRO A 321 24.42 -10.30 -4.32
N PRO A 322 24.37 -9.24 -5.16
CA PRO A 322 23.23 -9.01 -6.02
C PRO A 322 23.05 -10.19 -6.97
N SER A 323 21.86 -10.80 -6.94
CA SER A 323 21.52 -11.87 -7.86
C SER A 323 21.65 -11.39 -9.31
N PRO A 324 21.92 -12.29 -10.28
CA PRO A 324 21.95 -11.93 -11.70
C PRO A 324 20.70 -11.16 -12.16
N ALA A 325 19.52 -11.52 -11.65
CA ALA A 325 18.26 -10.82 -11.90
C ALA A 325 18.28 -9.38 -11.38
N ARG A 326 18.78 -9.14 -10.15
CA ARG A 326 18.92 -7.79 -9.59
C ARG A 326 19.88 -6.93 -10.42
N ARG A 327 20.99 -7.51 -10.90
CA ARG A 327 21.93 -6.82 -11.79
C ARG A 327 21.29 -6.47 -13.13
N ALA A 328 20.56 -7.41 -13.74
CA ALA A 328 19.84 -7.16 -15.00
C ALA A 328 18.80 -6.04 -14.83
N HIS A 329 18.01 -6.07 -13.75
CA HIS A 329 17.03 -5.04 -13.44
C HIS A 329 17.68 -3.66 -13.20
N ALA A 330 18.80 -3.62 -12.47
CA ALA A 330 19.57 -2.40 -12.26
C ALA A 330 20.11 -1.83 -13.59
N LEU A 331 20.64 -2.68 -14.47
CA LEU A 331 21.11 -2.28 -15.79
C LEU A 331 19.97 -1.76 -16.68
N LEU A 332 18.78 -2.37 -16.61
CA LEU A 332 17.60 -1.89 -17.32
C LEU A 332 17.14 -0.53 -16.81
N LEU A 333 17.10 -0.32 -15.49
CA LEU A 333 16.78 0.97 -14.90
C LEU A 333 17.83 2.04 -15.26
N ALA A 334 19.12 1.70 -15.22
CA ALA A 334 20.20 2.58 -15.63
C ALA A 334 20.09 2.93 -17.12
N GLY A 335 19.82 1.96 -17.98
CA GLY A 335 19.59 2.17 -19.41
C GLY A 335 18.38 3.07 -19.67
N MET A 336 17.28 2.88 -18.94
CA MET A 336 16.10 3.76 -19.02
C MET A 336 16.42 5.18 -18.56
N ALA A 337 17.15 5.34 -17.44
CA ALA A 337 17.56 6.64 -16.92
C ALA A 337 18.50 7.38 -17.91
N LEU A 338 19.46 6.68 -18.50
CA LEU A 338 20.35 7.23 -19.53
C LEU A 338 19.58 7.61 -20.80
N GLY A 339 18.65 6.75 -21.24
CA GLY A 339 17.77 7.05 -22.38
C GLY A 339 16.89 8.28 -22.12
N LEU A 340 16.36 8.41 -20.91
CA LEU A 340 15.61 9.58 -20.45
C LEU A 340 16.46 10.85 -20.46
N LEU A 341 17.67 10.78 -19.93
CA LEU A 341 18.61 11.89 -19.93
C LEU A 341 18.97 12.31 -21.35
N ALA A 342 19.26 11.36 -22.24
CA ALA A 342 19.56 11.62 -23.64
C ALA A 342 18.36 12.28 -24.36
N LEU A 343 17.15 11.80 -24.14
CA LEU A 343 15.92 12.40 -24.68
C LEU A 343 15.70 13.81 -24.13
N GLY A 344 15.93 14.03 -22.83
CA GLY A 344 15.84 15.33 -22.18
C GLY A 344 16.83 16.34 -22.76
N VAL A 345 18.11 15.96 -22.86
CA VAL A 345 19.17 16.78 -23.47
C VAL A 345 18.85 17.08 -24.93
N GLN A 346 18.44 16.07 -25.71
CA GLN A 346 18.06 16.26 -27.11
C GLN A 346 16.87 17.21 -27.25
N ALA A 347 15.88 17.11 -26.35
CA ALA A 347 14.73 17.99 -26.36
C ALA A 347 15.10 19.44 -26.02
N LEU A 348 15.93 19.66 -25.00
CA LEU A 348 16.41 20.99 -24.60
C LEU A 348 17.24 21.68 -25.69
N ARG A 349 17.94 20.91 -26.53
CA ARG A 349 18.72 21.45 -27.67
C ARG A 349 17.85 21.95 -28.83
N ARG A 350 16.56 21.62 -28.89
CA ARG A 350 15.72 22.03 -30.00
C ARG A 350 15.07 23.40 -29.75
N PRO A 351 15.14 24.34 -30.70
CA PRO A 351 14.48 25.64 -30.56
C PRO A 351 12.96 25.48 -30.41
N GLY A 352 12.35 26.34 -29.59
CA GLY A 352 10.90 26.30 -29.32
C GLY A 352 10.44 25.08 -28.50
N VAL A 353 11.31 24.48 -27.68
CA VAL A 353 10.89 23.36 -26.80
C VAL A 353 9.83 23.81 -25.80
N LEU A 354 9.96 25.02 -25.23
CA LEU A 354 9.00 25.60 -24.29
C LEU A 354 7.63 25.83 -24.95
N GLU A 355 7.61 26.32 -26.19
CA GLU A 355 6.38 26.50 -26.97
C GLU A 355 5.70 25.16 -27.30
N ARG A 356 6.50 24.14 -27.62
CA ARG A 356 5.99 22.78 -27.85
C ARG A 356 5.47 22.12 -26.59
N MET A 357 6.12 22.37 -25.45
CA MET A 357 5.66 21.89 -24.15
C MET A 357 4.37 22.60 -23.73
N SER A 358 4.27 23.91 -23.90
CA SER A 358 3.07 24.68 -23.55
C SER A 358 1.88 24.34 -24.44
N GLY A 359 2.10 24.05 -25.72
CA GLY A 359 1.08 23.57 -26.66
C GLY A 359 0.88 22.04 -26.66
N GLY A 360 1.67 21.30 -25.89
CA GLY A 360 1.75 19.84 -25.93
C GLY A 360 0.55 19.19 -25.27
N HIS A 361 -0.15 18.32 -26.00
CA HIS A 361 -1.22 17.51 -25.43
C HIS A 361 -0.68 16.63 -24.30
N GLY A 362 -1.24 16.77 -23.10
CA GLY A 362 -0.87 15.97 -21.93
C GLY A 362 0.25 16.54 -21.05
N VAL A 363 0.98 17.58 -21.48
CA VAL A 363 2.06 18.20 -20.68
C VAL A 363 1.52 18.78 -19.38
N VAL A 364 0.41 19.51 -19.45
CA VAL A 364 -0.14 20.19 -18.26
C VAL A 364 -0.63 19.18 -17.20
N PRO A 365 -1.44 18.14 -17.51
CA PRO A 365 -1.77 17.11 -16.53
C PRO A 365 -0.54 16.45 -15.87
N LEU A 366 0.51 16.13 -16.63
CA LEU A 366 1.75 15.55 -16.07
C LEU A 366 2.48 16.54 -15.15
N ALA A 367 2.54 17.82 -15.53
CA ALA A 367 3.09 18.87 -14.68
C ALA A 367 2.28 19.07 -13.40
N LEU A 368 0.95 18.97 -13.46
CA LEU A 368 0.09 19.00 -12.28
C LEU A 368 0.36 17.81 -11.35
N VAL A 369 0.57 16.60 -11.89
CA VAL A 369 0.94 15.45 -11.06
C VAL A 369 2.29 15.68 -10.38
N LEU A 370 3.30 16.18 -11.10
CA LEU A 370 4.60 16.52 -10.50
C LEU A 370 4.49 17.54 -9.36
N ALA A 371 3.76 18.64 -9.59
CA ALA A 371 3.69 19.75 -8.63
C ALA A 371 2.72 19.48 -7.48
N ALA A 372 1.54 18.94 -7.77
CA ALA A 372 0.45 18.85 -6.80
C ALA A 372 0.30 17.47 -6.15
N VAL A 373 0.88 16.41 -6.73
CA VAL A 373 0.83 15.05 -6.16
C VAL A 373 2.18 14.63 -5.61
N LEU A 374 3.21 14.67 -6.44
CA LEU A 374 4.53 14.14 -6.07
C LEU A 374 5.23 14.98 -5.00
N LEU A 375 5.14 16.31 -5.06
CA LEU A 375 5.75 17.17 -4.05
C LEU A 375 5.10 17.00 -2.66
N PRO A 376 3.76 17.11 -2.47
CA PRO A 376 3.15 16.85 -1.16
C PRO A 376 3.43 15.44 -0.62
N SER A 377 3.41 14.42 -1.49
CA SER A 377 3.73 13.04 -1.12
C SER A 377 5.19 12.90 -0.66
N ALA A 378 6.15 13.53 -1.36
CA ALA A 378 7.55 13.55 -0.94
C ALA A 378 7.75 14.28 0.40
N LEU A 379 7.08 15.42 0.61
CA LEU A 379 7.10 16.13 1.88
C LEU A 379 6.54 15.26 3.02
N SER A 380 5.47 14.50 2.75
CA SER A 380 4.92 13.54 3.72
C SER A 380 5.92 12.43 4.06
N SER A 381 6.64 11.89 3.08
CA SER A 381 7.70 10.88 3.30
C SER A 381 8.86 11.43 4.13
N VAL A 382 9.25 12.69 3.93
CA VAL A 382 10.31 13.36 4.71
C VAL A 382 9.83 13.65 6.12
N LEU A 383 8.56 14.07 6.29
CA LEU A 383 7.96 14.34 7.60
C LEU A 383 7.83 13.07 8.45
N LEU A 384 7.37 11.97 7.85
CA LEU A 384 7.13 10.71 8.53
C LEU A 384 8.38 9.84 8.53
N HIS A 385 8.59 9.09 7.46
CA HIS A 385 9.78 8.31 7.15
C HIS A 385 9.66 7.82 5.71
N PRO A 386 10.74 7.76 4.90
CA PRO A 386 10.69 7.29 3.53
C PRO A 386 10.53 5.76 3.44
N ARG A 387 9.47 5.19 4.02
CA ARG A 387 9.13 3.77 3.88
C ARG A 387 8.66 3.48 2.47
N GLU A 388 8.91 2.26 2.02
CA GLU A 388 8.51 1.74 0.71
C GLU A 388 7.08 2.11 0.31
N HIS A 389 6.11 1.97 1.22
CA HIS A 389 4.69 2.25 0.90
C HIS A 389 4.36 3.73 0.74
N TYR A 390 5.15 4.65 1.33
CA TYR A 390 5.04 6.08 1.06
C TYR A 390 5.71 6.47 -0.26
N LEU A 391 6.54 5.59 -0.82
CA LEU A 391 7.36 5.84 -2.00
C LEU A 391 6.78 5.23 -3.29
N VAL A 392 5.77 4.36 -3.18
CA VAL A 392 5.12 3.70 -4.34
C VAL A 392 4.58 4.72 -5.35
N LEU A 393 3.91 5.78 -4.89
CA LEU A 393 3.36 6.79 -5.80
C LEU A 393 4.46 7.54 -6.56
N GLN A 394 5.53 7.92 -5.87
CA GLN A 394 6.67 8.64 -6.44
C GLN A 394 7.45 7.74 -7.38
N GLY A 395 7.75 6.51 -6.97
CA GLY A 395 8.46 5.51 -7.77
C GLY A 395 7.78 5.21 -9.10
N VAL A 396 6.45 5.35 -9.18
CA VAL A 396 5.69 5.08 -10.41
C VAL A 396 5.39 6.34 -11.21
N LEU A 397 4.86 7.38 -10.56
CA LEU A 397 4.38 8.57 -11.26
C LEU A 397 5.54 9.47 -11.71
N LEU A 398 6.68 9.49 -11.01
CA LEU A 398 7.82 10.32 -11.41
C LEU A 398 8.41 9.85 -12.75
N PRO A 399 8.78 8.56 -12.94
CA PRO A 399 9.25 8.08 -14.25
C PRO A 399 8.21 8.29 -15.36
N LEU A 400 6.93 8.05 -15.09
CA LEU A 400 5.85 8.28 -16.06
C LEU A 400 5.79 9.75 -16.50
N CYS A 401 5.83 10.68 -15.55
CA CYS A 401 5.79 12.11 -15.85
C CYS A 401 7.04 12.57 -16.61
N VAL A 402 8.22 12.14 -16.18
CA VAL A 402 9.49 12.48 -16.86
C VAL A 402 9.51 11.93 -18.29
N LEU A 403 9.14 10.66 -18.49
CA LEU A 403 9.02 10.04 -19.82
C LEU A 403 8.01 10.77 -20.70
N GLY A 404 6.83 11.10 -20.16
CA GLY A 404 5.78 11.80 -20.90
C GLY A 404 6.19 13.21 -21.31
N LEU A 405 6.82 13.96 -20.41
CA LEU A 405 7.34 15.30 -20.70
C LEU A 405 8.49 15.25 -21.71
N ALA A 406 9.43 14.31 -21.56
CA ALA A 406 10.52 14.12 -22.50
C ALA A 406 10.00 13.72 -23.89
N ALA A 407 9.01 12.82 -23.96
CA ALA A 407 8.38 12.41 -25.23
C ALA A 407 7.63 13.57 -25.90
N ALA A 408 6.94 14.41 -25.12
CA ALA A 408 6.28 15.61 -25.63
C ALA A 408 7.29 16.62 -26.17
N ALA A 409 8.36 16.89 -25.43
CA ALA A 409 9.41 17.82 -25.81
C ALA A 409 10.21 17.33 -27.05
N ALA A 410 10.44 16.02 -27.14
CA ALA A 410 11.06 15.38 -28.30
C ALA A 410 10.09 15.20 -29.49
N GLY A 411 8.79 15.50 -29.35
CA GLY A 411 7.80 15.37 -30.42
C GLY A 411 7.55 13.93 -30.88
N MET A 412 7.87 12.93 -30.05
CA MET A 412 7.80 11.50 -30.40
C MET A 412 6.37 10.96 -30.61
N GLY A 413 5.34 11.74 -30.28
CA GLY A 413 3.94 11.31 -30.35
C GLY A 413 3.25 11.45 -31.70
N ARG A 414 3.95 11.85 -32.79
CA ARG A 414 3.33 12.07 -34.10
C ARG A 414 3.42 10.88 -35.04
N GLU A 415 4.55 10.17 -35.07
CA GLU A 415 4.74 8.97 -35.88
C GLU A 415 5.68 8.02 -35.13
N GLU A 416 5.23 6.80 -34.83
CA GLU A 416 6.14 5.77 -34.34
C GLU A 416 7.03 5.30 -35.50
N PRO A 417 8.33 5.02 -35.26
CA PRO A 417 9.19 4.42 -36.27
C PRO A 417 8.54 3.17 -36.86
N ARG A 418 8.62 2.99 -38.19
CA ARG A 418 8.17 1.76 -38.84
C ARG A 418 8.84 0.56 -38.16
N GLY A 419 8.05 -0.41 -37.70
CA GLY A 419 8.54 -1.59 -36.99
C GLY A 419 8.53 -1.52 -35.46
N ALA A 420 8.42 -0.33 -34.84
CA ALA A 420 8.38 -0.22 -33.37
C ALA A 420 7.18 -0.97 -32.76
N GLY A 421 6.05 -0.97 -33.45
CA GLY A 421 4.87 -1.75 -33.04
C GLY A 421 5.07 -3.27 -33.14
N ALA A 422 5.79 -3.75 -34.17
CA ALA A 422 6.11 -5.16 -34.33
C ALA A 422 7.08 -5.63 -33.23
N LEU A 423 8.09 -4.81 -32.92
CA LEU A 423 9.01 -5.08 -31.81
C LEU A 423 8.28 -5.11 -30.46
N ALA A 424 7.39 -4.16 -30.19
CA ALA A 424 6.60 -4.15 -28.96
C ALA A 424 5.70 -5.40 -28.86
N GLY A 425 5.09 -5.81 -29.98
CA GLY A 425 4.29 -7.04 -30.04
C GLY A 425 5.12 -8.30 -29.79
N ALA A 426 6.27 -8.42 -30.46
CA ALA A 426 7.19 -9.54 -30.26
C ALA A 426 7.70 -9.61 -28.81
N LEU A 427 8.07 -8.47 -28.23
CA LEU A 427 8.47 -8.36 -26.83
C LEU A 427 7.35 -8.82 -25.89
N ALA A 428 6.13 -8.33 -26.09
CA ALA A 428 4.99 -8.70 -25.26
C ALA A 428 4.70 -10.21 -25.30
N VAL A 429 4.76 -10.83 -26.48
CA VAL A 429 4.56 -12.29 -26.63
C VAL A 429 5.70 -13.07 -25.95
N ALA A 430 6.95 -12.65 -26.13
CA ALA A 430 8.11 -13.30 -25.51
C ALA A 430 8.10 -13.19 -23.97
N LEU A 431 7.46 -12.16 -23.42
CA LEU A 431 7.39 -11.94 -21.98
C LEU A 431 6.35 -12.79 -21.27
N ILE A 432 5.32 -13.30 -21.95
CA ILE A 432 4.32 -14.19 -21.34
C ILE A 432 4.99 -15.45 -20.74
N PRO A 433 5.79 -16.24 -21.48
CA PRO A 433 6.47 -17.40 -20.90
C PRO A 433 7.54 -16.99 -19.88
N ALA A 434 8.16 -15.81 -20.02
CA ALA A 434 9.16 -15.28 -19.09
C ALA A 434 8.55 -14.63 -17.83
N ALA A 435 7.23 -14.45 -17.76
CA ALA A 435 6.53 -13.77 -16.66
C ALA A 435 6.83 -14.35 -15.26
N PRO A 436 7.03 -15.66 -15.06
CA PRO A 436 7.45 -16.19 -13.76
C PRO A 436 8.79 -15.63 -13.28
N LEU A 437 9.65 -15.17 -14.20
CA LEU A 437 10.91 -14.50 -13.87
C LEU A 437 10.72 -13.05 -13.38
N LEU A 438 9.54 -12.47 -13.60
CA LEU A 438 9.18 -11.11 -13.16
C LEU A 438 8.37 -11.13 -11.86
N GLY A 439 7.82 -12.29 -11.48
CA GLY A 439 7.10 -12.48 -10.23
C GLY A 439 8.04 -12.52 -9.02
N PRO A 440 7.52 -12.72 -7.80
CA PRO A 440 8.31 -12.97 -6.59
C PRO A 440 9.24 -14.17 -6.80
N LEU A 441 10.45 -13.85 -7.28
CA LEU A 441 11.48 -14.76 -7.76
C LEU A 441 12.10 -15.63 -6.66
N VAL A 442 11.86 -15.26 -5.41
CA VAL A 442 12.40 -15.95 -4.26
C VAL A 442 11.21 -16.27 -3.37
N PRO A 443 10.82 -17.56 -3.25
CA PRO A 443 9.96 -17.98 -2.16
C PRO A 443 10.54 -17.35 -0.91
N SER A 444 9.75 -16.57 -0.15
CA SER A 444 10.19 -16.28 1.20
C SER A 444 10.56 -17.61 1.85
N SER A 445 11.52 -17.60 2.78
CA SER A 445 11.57 -18.64 3.83
C SER A 445 10.14 -19.09 4.13
N GLN A 446 9.88 -20.40 4.09
CA GLN A 446 8.56 -21.08 4.06
C GLN A 446 7.38 -20.20 4.52
N PRO A 447 6.21 -20.19 3.85
CA PRO A 447 5.09 -19.30 4.19
C PRO A 447 4.50 -19.61 5.59
N VAL A 448 5.20 -19.14 6.63
CA VAL A 448 5.00 -19.43 8.05
C VAL A 448 3.59 -19.03 8.47
N GLN A 449 3.12 -17.85 8.06
CA GLN A 449 1.80 -17.35 8.43
C GLN A 449 0.68 -18.18 7.81
N ARG A 450 0.81 -18.62 6.56
CA ARG A 450 -0.13 -19.56 5.94
C ARG A 450 -0.16 -20.89 6.69
N GLN A 451 0.99 -21.44 7.06
CA GLN A 451 1.05 -22.68 7.83
C GLN A 451 0.38 -22.53 9.20
N VAL A 452 0.64 -21.41 9.89
CA VAL A 452 0.02 -21.11 11.20
C VAL A 452 -1.49 -20.93 11.06
N VAL A 453 -1.95 -20.17 10.07
CA VAL A 453 -3.38 -19.98 9.80
C VAL A 453 -4.06 -21.31 9.43
N ALA A 454 -3.41 -22.16 8.63
CA ALA A 454 -3.94 -23.47 8.29
C ALA A 454 -4.09 -24.36 9.53
N ALA A 455 -3.07 -24.41 10.39
CA ALA A 455 -3.11 -25.17 11.64
C ALA A 455 -4.17 -24.61 12.62
N LEU A 456 -4.29 -23.29 12.70
CA LEU A 456 -5.33 -22.64 13.50
C LEU A 456 -6.74 -22.95 12.97
N ARG A 457 -6.95 -22.97 11.65
CA ARG A 457 -8.24 -23.32 11.03
C ARG A 457 -8.62 -24.77 11.31
N GLU A 458 -7.68 -25.70 11.08
CA GLU A 458 -7.84 -27.13 11.39
C GLU A 458 -8.22 -27.34 12.86
N THR A 459 -7.50 -26.67 13.77
CA THR A 459 -7.76 -26.75 15.21
C THR A 459 -9.12 -26.14 15.56
N ALA A 460 -9.44 -24.96 15.03
CA ALA A 460 -10.69 -24.26 15.30
C ALA A 460 -11.92 -25.03 14.81
N GLU A 461 -11.82 -25.82 13.75
CA GLU A 461 -12.89 -26.70 13.26
C GLU A 461 -13.19 -27.86 14.22
N GLY A 462 -12.19 -28.37 14.92
CA GLY A 462 -12.35 -29.40 15.95
C GLY A 462 -12.91 -28.87 17.28
N LEU A 463 -12.86 -27.56 17.51
CA LEU A 463 -13.39 -26.95 18.71
C LEU A 463 -14.92 -26.85 18.65
N SER A 464 -15.59 -27.48 19.61
CA SER A 464 -17.06 -27.36 19.74
C SER A 464 -17.48 -25.89 19.81
N PRO A 465 -18.54 -25.49 19.06
CA PRO A 465 -19.09 -24.14 19.14
C PRO A 465 -19.70 -23.94 20.53
N GLN A 466 -18.98 -23.22 21.39
CA GLN A 466 -19.48 -22.79 22.68
C GLN A 466 -20.23 -21.47 22.54
N ALA A 467 -21.00 -21.10 23.57
CA ALA A 467 -21.68 -19.81 23.65
C ALA A 467 -20.66 -18.67 23.83
N GLY A 468 -19.96 -18.26 22.77
CA GLY A 468 -19.03 -17.14 22.80
C GLY A 468 -18.12 -17.06 21.57
N PRO A 469 -17.47 -15.89 21.35
CA PRO A 469 -16.47 -15.75 20.30
C PRO A 469 -15.23 -16.60 20.61
N LEU A 470 -14.57 -17.09 19.56
CA LEU A 470 -13.31 -17.82 19.69
C LEU A 470 -12.17 -16.81 19.94
N GLY A 471 -11.71 -16.68 21.18
CA GLY A 471 -10.57 -15.82 21.53
C GLY A 471 -9.26 -16.42 21.07
N VAL A 472 -8.47 -15.62 20.34
CA VAL A 472 -7.14 -15.99 19.84
C VAL A 472 -6.09 -15.06 20.44
N LEU A 473 -5.33 -15.55 21.42
CA LEU A 473 -4.25 -14.81 22.06
C LEU A 473 -3.00 -14.79 21.18
N GLU A 474 -2.60 -13.61 20.72
CA GLU A 474 -1.48 -13.44 19.79
C GLU A 474 -0.93 -12.01 19.81
N ALA A 475 0.34 -11.85 19.44
CA ALA A 475 1.01 -10.55 19.47
C ALA A 475 1.06 -9.89 18.08
N GLN A 476 1.24 -10.65 17.00
CA GLN A 476 1.44 -10.13 15.64
C GLN A 476 0.22 -9.49 14.97
N GLY A 477 -0.99 -9.66 15.49
CA GLY A 477 -2.22 -9.10 14.94
C GLY A 477 -2.67 -9.74 13.61
N GLY A 478 -3.88 -10.29 13.60
CA GLY A 478 -4.61 -10.60 12.36
C GLY A 478 -4.87 -12.07 12.08
N TYR A 479 -4.43 -13.00 12.93
CA TYR A 479 -4.81 -14.41 12.72
C TYR A 479 -6.33 -14.61 12.78
N ASP A 480 -7.00 -13.87 13.67
CA ASP A 480 -8.45 -13.92 13.87
C ASP A 480 -9.24 -13.67 12.58
N VAL A 481 -8.83 -12.71 11.76
CA VAL A 481 -9.54 -12.42 10.50
C VAL A 481 -9.37 -13.55 9.49
N TYR A 482 -8.22 -14.22 9.47
CA TYR A 482 -7.97 -15.34 8.57
C TYR A 482 -8.69 -16.62 9.01
N LEU A 483 -9.05 -16.77 10.28
CA LEU A 483 -9.82 -17.91 10.75
C LEU A 483 -11.30 -17.85 10.32
N GLY A 484 -11.81 -16.65 10.05
CA GLY A 484 -13.24 -16.44 9.87
C GLY A 484 -14.04 -16.71 11.15
N ARG A 485 -15.33 -17.00 11.02
CA ARG A 485 -16.20 -17.57 12.08
C ARG A 485 -16.14 -16.92 13.47
N GLY A 486 -16.37 -15.62 13.58
CA GLY A 486 -16.54 -14.98 14.90
C GLY A 486 -15.32 -15.08 15.83
N ALA A 487 -14.16 -15.44 15.30
CA ALA A 487 -12.90 -15.37 16.02
C ALA A 487 -12.58 -13.91 16.35
N VAL A 488 -12.00 -13.69 17.51
CA VAL A 488 -11.64 -12.35 18.01
C VAL A 488 -10.20 -12.37 18.46
N ARG A 489 -9.40 -11.43 17.94
CA ARG A 489 -8.05 -11.19 18.44
C ARG A 489 -8.08 -10.81 19.92
N VAL A 490 -7.28 -11.49 20.71
CA VAL A 490 -6.98 -11.15 22.09
C VAL A 490 -5.53 -10.69 22.15
N SER A 491 -5.34 -9.42 22.49
CA SER A 491 -4.01 -8.81 22.62
C SER A 491 -3.56 -8.86 24.09
N PRO A 492 -2.25 -9.07 24.38
CA PRO A 492 -1.71 -8.96 25.73
C PRO A 492 -2.08 -7.64 26.44
N THR A 493 -2.23 -6.56 25.69
CA THR A 493 -2.61 -5.24 26.19
C THR A 493 -4.04 -5.15 26.72
N GLN A 494 -4.87 -6.17 26.52
CA GLN A 494 -6.26 -6.22 26.99
C GLN A 494 -6.41 -6.81 28.39
N ARG A 495 -5.31 -7.29 28.98
CA ARG A 495 -5.28 -7.74 30.37
C ARG A 495 -5.40 -6.54 31.31
N LEU A 496 -6.24 -6.66 32.33
CA LEU A 496 -6.47 -5.60 33.30
C LEU A 496 -5.35 -5.58 34.36
N PRO A 497 -4.99 -4.41 34.92
CA PRO A 497 -4.06 -4.34 36.04
C PRO A 497 -4.52 -5.20 37.21
N GLY A 498 -3.65 -6.07 37.73
CA GLY A 498 -3.94 -6.98 38.85
C GLY A 498 -4.74 -8.23 38.50
N GLU A 499 -5.16 -8.41 37.25
CA GLU A 499 -5.84 -9.63 36.78
C GLU A 499 -4.84 -10.79 36.65
N SER A 500 -5.15 -11.97 37.19
CA SER A 500 -4.33 -13.17 36.97
C SER A 500 -4.36 -13.59 35.48
N PHE A 501 -3.34 -14.31 35.02
CA PHE A 501 -3.32 -14.72 33.61
C PHE A 501 -4.49 -15.67 33.27
N GLU A 502 -4.85 -16.55 34.20
CA GLU A 502 -6.01 -17.45 34.05
C GLU A 502 -7.33 -16.69 33.92
N ALA A 503 -7.58 -15.71 34.81
CA ALA A 503 -8.78 -14.88 34.74
C ALA A 503 -8.87 -14.10 33.42
N PHE A 504 -7.72 -13.65 32.90
CA PHE A 504 -7.63 -13.01 31.59
C PHE A 504 -8.01 -13.96 30.45
N LEU A 505 -7.48 -15.19 30.44
CA LEU A 505 -7.82 -16.21 29.45
C LEU A 505 -9.33 -16.52 29.46
N GLU A 506 -9.93 -16.65 30.65
CA GLU A 506 -11.35 -16.93 30.81
C GLU A 506 -12.24 -15.79 30.37
N ARG A 507 -11.99 -14.56 30.86
CA ARG A 507 -12.77 -13.37 30.52
C ARG A 507 -12.77 -13.08 29.02
N ARG A 508 -11.65 -13.36 28.35
CA ARG A 508 -11.49 -13.14 26.91
C ARG A 508 -11.83 -14.35 26.07
N HIS A 509 -12.33 -15.43 26.68
CA HIS A 509 -12.66 -16.70 26.03
C HIS A 509 -11.50 -17.21 25.14
N VAL A 510 -10.27 -17.08 25.63
CA VAL A 510 -9.08 -17.54 24.91
C VAL A 510 -9.09 -19.06 24.88
N ARG A 511 -9.16 -19.60 23.67
CA ARG A 511 -9.07 -21.05 23.42
C ARG A 511 -7.92 -21.43 22.50
N LEU A 512 -7.37 -20.44 21.79
CA LEU A 512 -6.18 -20.59 20.98
C LEU A 512 -5.18 -19.54 21.42
N ALA A 513 -3.92 -19.95 21.63
CA ALA A 513 -2.82 -19.03 21.87
C ALA A 513 -1.65 -19.38 20.95
N VAL A 514 -1.19 -18.40 20.17
CA VAL A 514 -0.05 -18.54 19.26
C VAL A 514 1.20 -18.10 20.02
N LEU A 515 1.94 -19.07 20.57
CA LEU A 515 3.16 -18.84 21.33
C LEU A 515 4.31 -18.60 20.36
N GLU A 516 4.55 -17.31 20.11
CA GLU A 516 5.62 -16.79 19.27
C GLU A 516 6.53 -15.85 20.09
N PRO A 517 7.78 -15.60 19.67
CA PRO A 517 8.70 -14.77 20.43
C PRO A 517 8.13 -13.39 20.81
N GLN A 518 7.35 -12.77 19.91
CA GLN A 518 6.73 -11.48 20.19
C GLN A 518 5.71 -11.54 21.34
N LEU A 519 4.97 -12.66 21.49
CA LEU A 519 4.05 -12.85 22.60
C LEU A 519 4.80 -13.13 23.90
N VAL A 520 5.83 -13.97 23.83
CA VAL A 520 6.67 -14.34 24.98
C VAL A 520 7.39 -13.13 25.57
N HIS A 521 7.87 -12.23 24.72
CA HIS A 521 8.57 -11.00 25.11
C HIS A 521 7.64 -9.78 25.22
N ALA A 522 6.33 -9.96 25.12
CA ALA A 522 5.39 -8.84 25.28
C ALA A 522 5.57 -8.22 26.68
N PRO A 523 5.82 -6.91 26.82
CA PRO A 523 6.13 -6.29 28.11
C PRO A 523 5.10 -6.56 29.22
N GLN A 524 3.83 -6.71 28.85
CA GLN A 524 2.71 -6.99 29.76
C GLN A 524 2.70 -8.43 30.32
N LEU A 525 3.43 -9.35 29.68
CA LEU A 525 3.44 -10.77 30.01
C LEU A 525 4.84 -11.28 30.38
N ALA A 526 5.90 -10.67 29.86
CA ALA A 526 7.28 -11.14 30.04
C ALA A 526 7.73 -11.24 31.51
N GLN A 527 7.16 -10.40 32.38
CA GLN A 527 7.45 -10.38 33.83
C GLN A 527 6.33 -11.03 34.67
N ASP A 528 5.26 -11.51 34.05
CA ASP A 528 4.14 -12.10 34.75
C ASP A 528 4.46 -13.54 35.20
N PRO A 529 4.45 -13.84 36.52
CA PRO A 529 4.70 -15.18 37.01
C PRO A 529 3.68 -16.20 36.49
N ASP A 530 2.40 -15.84 36.35
CA ASP A 530 1.35 -16.76 35.89
C ASP A 530 1.55 -17.12 34.41
N PHE A 531 1.93 -16.14 33.58
CA PHE A 531 2.25 -16.40 32.18
C PHE A 531 3.49 -17.28 32.03
N ARG A 532 4.52 -17.08 32.85
CA ARG A 532 5.70 -17.97 32.86
C ARG A 532 5.34 -19.38 33.29
N ALA A 533 4.46 -19.54 34.28
CA ALA A 533 3.92 -20.84 34.67
C ALA A 533 3.14 -21.46 33.50
N PHE A 534 2.30 -20.69 32.80
CA PHE A 534 1.61 -21.14 31.60
C PHE A 534 2.55 -21.57 30.47
N LEU A 535 3.68 -20.87 30.26
CA LEU A 535 4.68 -21.28 29.26
C LEU A 535 5.41 -22.57 29.66
N ALA A 536 5.59 -22.82 30.96
CA ALA A 536 6.27 -24.00 31.47
C ALA A 536 5.34 -25.24 31.47
N GLU A 537 4.10 -25.08 31.94
CA GLU A 537 3.10 -26.14 32.10
C GLU A 537 1.70 -25.66 31.61
N PRO A 538 1.48 -25.56 30.29
CA PRO A 538 0.20 -25.13 29.71
C PRO A 538 -1.01 -25.98 30.14
N GLU A 539 -0.78 -27.26 30.44
CA GLU A 539 -1.79 -28.24 30.86
C GLU A 539 -2.45 -27.84 32.19
N ASP A 540 -1.72 -27.17 33.08
CA ASP A 540 -2.23 -26.66 34.35
C ASP A 540 -3.27 -25.54 34.16
N PHE A 541 -3.26 -24.89 32.99
CA PHE A 541 -4.26 -23.91 32.55
C PHE A 541 -5.32 -24.53 31.63
N GLY A 542 -5.29 -25.85 31.44
CA GLY A 542 -6.19 -26.60 30.57
C GLY A 542 -5.86 -26.51 29.08
N PHE A 543 -4.63 -26.13 28.71
CA PHE A 543 -4.18 -26.09 27.33
C PHE A 543 -3.31 -27.30 26.98
N HIS A 544 -3.44 -27.78 25.75
CA HIS A 544 -2.49 -28.71 25.15
C HIS A 544 -1.66 -27.97 24.09
N THR A 545 -0.39 -28.31 23.98
CA THR A 545 0.50 -27.67 23.00
C THR A 545 0.77 -28.55 21.79
N ARG A 546 0.87 -27.90 20.63
CA ARG A 546 1.28 -28.50 19.36
C ARG A 546 2.34 -27.62 18.73
N ALA A 547 3.56 -28.11 18.62
CA ALA A 547 4.60 -27.44 17.85
C ALA A 547 4.19 -27.38 16.37
N LEU A 548 4.41 -26.24 15.72
CA LEU A 548 4.12 -26.04 14.29
C LEU A 548 5.42 -26.22 13.50
N PRO A 549 5.63 -27.36 12.81
CA PRO A 549 6.91 -27.69 12.17
C PRO A 549 7.35 -26.60 11.19
N GLY A 550 8.64 -26.24 11.20
CA GLY A 550 9.21 -25.25 10.27
C GLY A 550 8.92 -23.78 10.59
N THR A 551 8.08 -23.49 11.59
CA THR A 551 7.69 -22.10 11.94
C THR A 551 8.40 -21.53 13.16
N GLY A 552 8.94 -22.40 14.02
CA GLY A 552 9.47 -22.00 15.34
C GLY A 552 8.38 -21.53 16.32
N ARG A 553 7.11 -21.87 16.08
CA ARG A 553 5.97 -21.47 16.91
C ARG A 553 5.28 -22.67 17.54
N VAL A 554 4.63 -22.42 18.67
CA VAL A 554 3.82 -23.41 19.37
C VAL A 554 2.38 -22.91 19.41
N LEU A 555 1.43 -23.77 19.07
CA LEU A 555 0.02 -23.51 19.22
C LEU A 555 -0.45 -24.14 20.53
N ALA A 556 -0.94 -23.35 21.47
CA ALA A 556 -1.63 -23.83 22.66
C ALA A 556 -3.15 -23.80 22.44
N VAL A 557 -3.82 -24.90 22.75
CA VAL A 557 -5.24 -25.14 22.47
C VAL A 557 -5.96 -25.56 23.75
N ARG A 558 -7.03 -24.84 24.13
CA ARG A 558 -7.92 -25.22 25.22
C ARG A 558 -9.12 -25.97 24.67
N GLU A 559 -9.20 -27.26 24.95
CA GLU A 559 -10.41 -28.03 24.66
C GLU A 559 -11.58 -27.46 25.45
N ALA A 560 -12.78 -27.56 24.88
CA ALA A 560 -13.98 -27.24 25.65
C ALA A 560 -13.95 -28.09 26.92
N ALA A 561 -13.92 -27.46 28.10
CA ALA A 561 -14.04 -28.19 29.34
C ALA A 561 -15.32 -29.03 29.26
N GLY A 562 -15.17 -30.34 29.00
CA GLY A 562 -16.25 -31.28 29.25
C GLY A 562 -16.61 -31.05 30.70
N GLY A 563 -17.84 -30.59 30.95
CA GLY A 563 -18.23 -29.82 32.15
C GLY A 563 -18.02 -30.45 33.53
N GLY A 564 -17.29 -31.56 33.66
CA GLY A 564 -16.88 -32.18 34.93
C GLY A 564 -15.42 -31.99 35.34
N GLY A 565 -14.48 -31.84 34.39
CA GLY A 565 -13.06 -32.10 34.69
C GLY A 565 -12.29 -31.02 35.48
N ALA A 566 -12.73 -29.77 35.46
CA ALA A 566 -12.06 -28.68 36.17
C ALA A 566 -12.49 -28.58 37.65
N ALA A 567 -13.79 -28.75 37.92
CA ALA A 567 -14.33 -28.79 39.28
C ALA A 567 -13.81 -30.02 40.04
N GLU A 568 -13.68 -31.17 39.36
CA GLU A 568 -13.17 -32.41 39.95
C GLU A 568 -11.66 -32.35 40.21
N ARG A 569 -10.86 -31.72 39.32
CA ARG A 569 -9.43 -31.48 39.56
C ARG A 569 -9.16 -30.45 40.64
N ALA A 570 -9.96 -29.37 40.71
CA ALA A 570 -9.88 -28.40 41.80
C ALA A 570 -10.29 -29.00 43.15
N ALA A 571 -11.27 -29.93 43.16
CA ALA A 571 -11.62 -30.69 44.35
C ALA A 571 -10.50 -31.65 44.77
N LEU A 572 -9.81 -32.31 43.83
CA LEU A 572 -8.67 -33.18 44.12
C LEU A 572 -7.45 -32.41 44.65
N LYS A 573 -7.10 -31.26 44.05
CA LYS A 573 -6.00 -30.39 44.52
C LYS A 573 -6.28 -29.72 45.87
N ARG A 574 -7.55 -29.64 46.31
CA ARG A 574 -7.92 -29.18 47.67
C ARG A 574 -8.00 -30.32 48.69
N ALA A 575 -8.11 -31.56 48.22
CA ALA A 575 -8.13 -32.75 49.06
C ALA A 575 -6.72 -33.31 49.34
N GLN A 576 -5.73 -32.90 48.54
CA GLN A 576 -4.29 -33.06 48.77
C GLN A 576 -3.76 -31.83 49.50
#